data_AF-A0A7S0FAY9-F1
#
_entry.id   AF-A0A7S0FAY9-F1
#
_cell.length_a   1.000
_cell.length_b   1.000
_cell.length_c   1.000
_cell.angle_alpha   90.00
_cell.angle_beta   90.00
_cell.angle_gamma   90.00
#
_symmetry.space_group_name_H-M   'P 1'
#
loop_
_entity.id
_entity.type
_entity.pdbx_description
1 polymer ?
#
loop_
_entity_poly.entity_id
_entity_poly.type
_entity_poly.pdbx_seq_one_letter_code
_entity_poly.pdbx_strand_id
1 'polypeptide(L)'
;VQRNWGRFCLEFQRALRHPKTWSYCANLHPCSKGGLCWHKQDLPSGGVVARWQKGSWRHFYITQNVEGVFTCVTAIYPQICRVLARIRELGLDVMRAVLSTVDGPTSLIGAHRSNLQERLRLNCPVLVPDNSSSVLRFPGFMEHAYQKGKWFWFDESYEHELLHEGGMRASFILDVRHPGLDGRTPSGSWARSHMARELAEESSAAEASCADLPGWPDQHTASQEQRARFFRAPSSNERLLRVAVEVPEGEHCAPVQVGGEVTCIIHFTMREGETPRLAVHDFRRKHALSSSTEYRLLDFVSASIPYHGGVDRAWSSLHGVGYTKTAVLLHLQERFGYGRGLYLEIGCDTGDHFREARRGFARSVCVDPRPGGTELMTSDRYFSHNTRLERLELVLVDGLHTAEQAYRDVENALSRLAPGGAIVMHDCNPNSESQARASNPGSYAFHWTGSVFRAVVALRQREDVDVAVGDFDFGVAVVLPRTRSSALPRPPLGQHEVWNMTYEDFAMRRREILNLMDFEELVGWIGQAKTVGRNTM
;
A
#
# COMPACT_ATOMS: atom_id res chain seq x y z
N VAL A 1 -5.88 18.17 -16.11
CA VAL A 1 -4.59 18.54 -15.49
C VAL A 1 -3.45 17.64 -16.01
N GLN A 2 -3.54 16.30 -15.94
CA GLN A 2 -2.47 15.38 -16.38
C GLN A 2 -1.99 15.58 -17.84
N ARG A 3 -2.91 15.79 -18.78
CA ARG A 3 -2.57 16.06 -20.20
C ARG A 3 -1.67 17.29 -20.45
N ASN A 4 -1.58 18.23 -19.50
CA ASN A 4 -0.77 19.44 -19.61
C ASN A 4 0.47 19.41 -18.69
N TRP A 5 0.79 18.26 -18.11
CA TRP A 5 1.72 18.15 -16.99
C TRP A 5 3.14 18.63 -17.31
N GLY A 6 3.73 18.26 -18.45
CA GLY A 6 5.05 18.75 -18.84
C GLY A 6 5.11 20.29 -18.96
N ARG A 7 4.02 20.92 -19.41
CA ARG A 7 3.91 22.39 -19.45
C ARG A 7 3.77 22.99 -18.05
N PHE A 8 3.09 22.30 -17.14
CA PHE A 8 2.95 22.71 -15.75
C PHE A 8 4.30 22.66 -15.03
N CYS A 9 5.09 21.60 -15.25
CA CYS A 9 6.45 21.48 -14.72
C CYS A 9 7.32 22.68 -15.11
N LEU A 10 7.36 23.01 -16.41
CA LEU A 10 8.14 24.13 -16.94
C LEU A 10 7.67 25.48 -16.39
N GLU A 11 6.35 25.67 -16.27
CA GLU A 11 5.75 26.88 -15.72
C GLU A 11 6.06 27.03 -14.22
N PHE A 12 5.99 25.95 -13.45
CA PHE A 12 6.38 25.94 -12.03
C PHE A 12 7.86 26.24 -11.83
N GLN A 13 8.75 25.64 -12.63
CA GLN A 13 10.18 25.95 -12.56
C GLN A 13 10.49 27.42 -12.88
N ARG A 14 9.78 28.00 -13.85
CA ARG A 14 9.93 29.43 -14.18
C ARG A 14 9.40 30.30 -13.04
N ALA A 15 8.27 29.94 -12.45
CA ALA A 15 7.69 30.64 -11.32
C ALA A 15 8.65 30.66 -10.11
N LEU A 16 9.24 29.53 -9.73
CA LEU A 16 10.19 29.46 -8.60
C LEU A 16 11.42 30.37 -8.78
N ARG A 17 11.84 30.62 -10.03
CA ARG A 17 12.97 31.50 -10.38
C ARG A 17 12.58 32.96 -10.56
N HIS A 18 11.28 33.28 -10.60
CA HIS A 18 10.80 34.62 -10.88
C HIS A 18 10.68 35.45 -9.58
N PRO A 19 11.33 36.64 -9.47
CA PRO A 19 11.35 37.43 -8.24
C PRO A 19 9.96 37.83 -7.71
N LYS A 20 9.02 38.14 -8.61
CA LYS A 20 7.63 38.47 -8.22
C LYS A 20 6.83 37.28 -7.68
N THR A 21 7.29 36.03 -7.85
CA THR A 21 6.60 34.87 -7.26
C THR A 21 6.71 34.91 -5.73
N TRP A 22 7.81 35.46 -5.23
CA TRP A 22 8.07 35.62 -3.80
C TRP A 22 7.17 36.67 -3.14
N SER A 23 6.66 37.66 -3.90
CA SER A 23 5.67 38.61 -3.37
C SER A 23 4.26 38.00 -3.18
N TYR A 24 4.02 36.79 -3.71
CA TYR A 24 2.77 36.04 -3.52
C TYR A 24 2.98 34.77 -2.66
N CYS A 25 4.14 34.65 -2.01
CA CYS A 25 4.48 33.54 -1.13
C CYS A 25 3.98 33.84 0.29
N ALA A 26 3.11 32.97 0.82
CA ALA A 26 2.84 32.94 2.25
C ALA A 26 3.83 31.98 2.91
N ASN A 27 4.70 32.53 3.77
CA ASN A 27 5.57 31.73 4.63
C ASN A 27 4.81 31.35 5.90
N LEU A 28 4.75 30.05 6.21
CA LEU A 28 4.29 29.58 7.50
C LEU A 28 5.54 29.35 8.36
N HIS A 29 5.78 30.25 9.32
CA HIS A 29 7.01 30.29 10.11
C HIS A 29 6.94 29.40 11.37
N PRO A 30 8.07 28.82 11.82
CA PRO A 30 8.17 28.11 13.10
C PRO A 30 8.02 29.06 14.32
N CYS A 31 7.55 28.54 15.47
CA CYS A 31 7.46 29.33 16.71
C CYS A 31 8.86 29.80 17.17
N SER A 32 8.96 31.04 17.66
CA SER A 32 10.15 31.53 18.38
C SER A 32 10.33 30.79 19.71
N LYS A 33 11.55 30.36 20.02
CA LYS A 33 11.90 29.71 21.30
C LYS A 33 11.46 30.57 22.50
N GLY A 34 10.60 30.00 23.36
CA GLY A 34 10.29 30.55 24.68
C GLY A 34 9.02 31.41 24.81
N GLY A 35 8.25 31.63 23.74
CA GLY A 35 6.96 32.33 23.80
C GLY A 35 5.75 31.37 23.78
N LEU A 36 4.66 31.73 24.46
CA LEU A 36 3.36 31.07 24.26
C LEU A 36 2.87 31.37 22.83
N CYS A 37 2.73 30.31 22.01
CA CYS A 37 2.41 30.35 20.57
C CYS A 37 0.95 30.73 20.23
N TRP A 38 0.36 31.66 20.99
CA TRP A 38 -1.01 32.11 20.78
C TRP A 38 -1.05 33.61 20.54
N HIS A 39 -1.19 34.02 19.29
CA HIS A 39 -1.78 35.31 19.01
C HIS A 39 -2.89 35.15 17.99
N LYS A 40 -4.07 35.62 18.39
CA LYS A 40 -5.21 35.84 17.51
C LYS A 40 -4.78 36.96 16.55
N GLN A 41 -4.48 36.62 15.31
CA GLN A 41 -4.27 37.62 14.27
C GLN A 41 -5.49 37.58 13.36
N ASP A 42 -6.24 38.68 13.33
CA ASP A 42 -7.39 38.80 12.46
C ASP A 42 -6.90 38.85 11.00
N LEU A 43 -7.15 37.76 10.26
CA LEU A 43 -6.98 37.73 8.81
C LEU A 43 -8.23 38.34 8.15
N PRO A 44 -8.10 39.00 6.98
CA PRO A 44 -9.22 39.64 6.28
C PRO A 44 -10.41 38.72 5.95
N SER A 45 -10.21 37.39 6.02
CA SER A 45 -11.20 36.36 5.70
C SER A 45 -11.64 35.49 6.89
N GLY A 46 -11.44 35.94 8.15
CA GLY A 46 -12.03 35.28 9.33
C GLY A 46 -11.45 33.92 9.72
N GLY A 47 -10.19 33.64 9.40
CA GLY A 47 -9.51 32.39 9.78
C GLY A 47 -8.69 32.52 11.07
N VAL A 48 -8.76 31.51 11.94
CA VAL A 48 -7.80 31.29 13.05
C VAL A 48 -6.72 30.33 12.55
N VAL A 49 -5.44 30.74 12.61
CA VAL A 49 -4.31 29.84 12.34
C VAL A 49 -3.55 29.61 13.64
N ALA A 50 -3.50 28.37 14.12
CA ALA A 50 -2.46 27.94 15.04
C ALA A 50 -2.20 26.43 14.88
N ARG A 51 -0.95 26.05 14.60
CA ARG A 51 -0.08 25.23 15.49
C ARG A 51 0.92 24.31 14.75
N TRP A 52 2.07 24.16 15.43
CA TRP A 52 3.22 23.26 15.24
C TRP A 52 3.73 23.08 13.80
N GLN A 53 4.73 23.89 13.46
CA GLN A 53 5.61 23.63 12.33
C GLN A 53 7.05 23.54 12.83
N LYS A 54 7.65 22.35 12.75
CA LYS A 54 9.12 22.23 12.65
C LYS A 54 9.44 22.33 11.16
N GLY A 55 10.49 23.05 10.78
CA GLY A 55 10.89 23.21 9.37
C GLY A 55 10.17 24.34 8.65
N SER A 56 10.08 24.27 7.32
CA SER A 56 9.59 25.36 6.46
C SER A 56 8.54 24.85 5.49
N TRP A 57 7.36 25.49 5.52
CA TRP A 57 6.23 25.21 4.64
C TRP A 57 5.78 26.50 3.96
N ARG A 58 5.76 26.51 2.64
CA ARG A 58 5.49 27.70 1.83
C ARG A 58 4.40 27.44 0.81
N HIS A 59 3.56 28.45 0.62
CA HIS A 59 2.45 28.42 -0.33
C HIS A 59 2.57 29.57 -1.33
N PHE A 60 2.70 29.23 -2.61
CA PHE A 60 2.67 30.16 -3.72
C PHE A 60 1.27 30.10 -4.35
N TYR A 61 0.45 31.09 -4.03
CA TYR A 61 -0.96 31.11 -4.46
C TYR A 61 -1.05 31.40 -5.96
N ILE A 62 -1.78 30.54 -6.68
CA ILE A 62 -2.04 30.66 -8.11
C ILE A 62 -3.42 31.28 -8.32
N THR A 63 -4.41 30.80 -7.57
CA THR A 63 -5.75 31.41 -7.49
C THR A 63 -6.30 31.22 -6.08
N GLN A 64 -7.08 32.19 -5.63
CA GLN A 64 -7.87 32.12 -4.41
C GLN A 64 -9.22 32.77 -4.71
N ASN A 65 -10.31 32.04 -4.49
CA ASN A 65 -11.64 32.60 -4.59
C ASN A 65 -11.89 33.48 -3.35
N VAL A 66 -11.92 34.80 -3.55
CA VAL A 66 -12.25 35.80 -2.53
C VAL A 66 -13.59 36.41 -2.91
N GLU A 67 -14.61 36.24 -2.08
CA GLU A 67 -15.96 36.81 -2.28
C GLU A 67 -16.64 36.43 -3.61
N GLY A 68 -16.37 35.23 -4.14
CA GLY A 68 -16.98 34.74 -5.39
C GLY A 68 -16.26 35.21 -6.66
N VAL A 69 -15.21 36.02 -6.54
CA VAL A 69 -14.41 36.49 -7.67
C VAL A 69 -13.20 35.58 -7.87
N PHE A 70 -13.19 34.86 -8.99
CA PHE A 70 -12.05 34.03 -9.39
C PHE A 70 -10.93 34.90 -9.95
N THR A 71 -9.89 35.10 -9.16
CA THR A 71 -8.67 35.79 -9.59
C THR A 71 -7.54 34.78 -9.73
N CYS A 72 -6.88 34.76 -10.90
CA CYS A 72 -5.75 33.87 -11.16
C CYS A 72 -4.54 34.69 -11.59
N VAL A 73 -3.35 34.34 -11.09
CA VAL A 73 -2.12 35.08 -11.36
C VAL A 73 -1.57 34.71 -12.75
N THR A 74 -2.29 35.10 -13.80
CA THR A 74 -2.01 34.76 -15.20
C THR A 74 -0.66 35.27 -15.69
N ALA A 75 -0.10 36.30 -15.06
CA ALA A 75 1.25 36.80 -15.35
C ALA A 75 2.37 35.80 -14.96
N ILE A 76 2.12 34.93 -13.98
CA ILE A 76 3.09 33.95 -13.47
C ILE A 76 2.71 32.53 -13.91
N TYR A 77 1.41 32.21 -13.97
CA TYR A 77 0.90 30.86 -14.25
C TYR A 77 -0.13 30.81 -15.40
N PRO A 78 0.18 31.35 -16.60
CA PRO A 78 -0.78 31.43 -17.71
C PRO A 78 -1.41 30.09 -18.13
N GLN A 79 -0.67 28.98 -18.19
CA GLN A 79 -1.21 27.68 -18.60
C GLN A 79 -2.06 27.04 -17.51
N ILE A 80 -1.61 27.08 -16.26
CA ILE A 80 -2.40 26.59 -15.13
C ILE A 80 -3.70 27.38 -15.01
N CYS A 81 -3.67 28.71 -15.12
CA CYS A 81 -4.88 29.54 -15.08
C CYS A 81 -5.88 29.15 -16.19
N ARG A 82 -5.40 28.85 -17.40
CA ARG A 82 -6.25 28.40 -18.51
C ARG A 82 -6.90 27.04 -18.22
N VAL A 83 -6.16 26.10 -17.62
CA VAL A 83 -6.70 24.79 -17.22
C VAL A 83 -7.69 24.92 -16.07
N LEU A 84 -7.42 25.77 -15.08
CA LEU A 84 -8.35 26.01 -13.96
C LEU A 84 -9.67 26.62 -14.46
N ALA A 85 -9.63 27.54 -15.43
CA ALA A 85 -10.83 28.06 -16.08
C ALA A 85 -11.64 26.92 -16.73
N ARG A 86 -10.98 26.02 -17.47
CA ARG A 86 -11.64 24.86 -18.08
C ARG A 86 -12.24 23.89 -17.06
N ILE A 87 -11.59 23.69 -15.92
CA ILE A 87 -12.12 22.85 -14.83
C ILE A 87 -13.42 23.43 -14.28
N ARG A 88 -13.51 24.75 -14.15
CA ARG A 88 -14.72 25.44 -13.71
C ARG A 88 -15.84 25.35 -14.75
N GLU A 89 -15.53 25.45 -16.04
CA GLU A 89 -16.49 25.22 -17.12
C GLU A 89 -17.08 23.79 -17.09
N LEU A 90 -16.32 22.82 -16.58
CA LEU A 90 -16.77 21.44 -16.39
C LEU A 90 -17.59 21.23 -15.10
N GLY A 91 -17.85 22.30 -14.34
CA GLY A 91 -18.76 22.27 -13.18
C GLY A 91 -18.11 21.99 -11.83
N LEU A 92 -16.77 22.02 -11.73
CA LEU A 92 -16.06 21.94 -10.44
C LEU A 92 -15.87 23.35 -9.85
N ASP A 93 -16.39 23.55 -8.62
CA ASP A 93 -16.21 24.80 -7.87
C ASP A 93 -14.80 24.88 -7.27
N VAL A 94 -13.88 25.49 -8.01
CA VAL A 94 -12.49 25.69 -7.59
C VAL A 94 -12.42 26.79 -6.53
N MET A 95 -12.03 26.42 -5.32
CA MET A 95 -11.87 27.34 -4.20
C MET A 95 -10.48 27.98 -4.20
N ARG A 96 -9.45 27.17 -4.44
CA ARG A 96 -8.05 27.61 -4.33
C ARG A 96 -7.15 26.70 -5.16
N ALA A 97 -6.12 27.26 -5.78
CA ALA A 97 -4.99 26.48 -6.29
C ALA A 97 -3.67 27.11 -5.85
N VAL A 98 -2.74 26.27 -5.41
CA VAL A 98 -1.47 26.68 -4.81
C VAL A 98 -0.35 25.74 -5.27
N LEU A 99 0.84 26.27 -5.47
CA LEU A 99 2.06 25.48 -5.43
C LEU A 99 2.60 25.49 -3.99
N SER A 100 2.74 24.32 -3.39
CA SER A 100 3.16 24.14 -2.00
C SER A 100 4.55 23.52 -1.95
N THR A 101 5.46 24.08 -1.15
CA THR A 101 6.78 23.49 -0.90
C THR A 101 6.96 23.22 0.58
N VAL A 102 7.44 22.03 0.92
CA VAL A 102 7.88 21.67 2.26
C VAL A 102 9.35 21.33 2.19
N ASP A 103 10.15 22.05 2.96
CA ASP A 103 11.60 21.90 2.96
C ASP A 103 12.02 20.90 4.04
N GLY A 104 13.12 20.19 3.83
CA GLY A 104 13.75 19.44 4.93
C GLY A 104 14.86 20.23 5.64
N PRO A 105 15.75 19.55 6.39
CA PRO A 105 15.89 18.10 6.50
C PRO A 105 14.77 17.41 7.29
N THR A 106 14.01 18.16 8.09
CA THR A 106 12.78 17.67 8.73
C THR A 106 11.76 18.80 8.82
N SER A 107 10.58 18.57 8.24
CA SER A 107 9.39 19.38 8.47
C SER A 107 8.28 18.54 9.08
N LEU A 108 7.67 19.04 10.15
CA LEU A 108 6.47 18.45 10.76
C LEU A 108 5.40 19.52 10.79
N ILE A 109 4.27 19.27 10.14
CA ILE A 109 3.07 20.07 10.27
C ILE A 109 2.13 19.25 11.15
N GLY A 110 1.89 19.74 12.36
CA GLY A 110 1.07 19.03 13.35
C GLY A 110 -0.36 18.80 12.90
N ALA A 111 -1.07 17.96 13.64
CA ALA A 111 -2.48 17.65 13.42
C ALA A 111 -3.32 18.92 13.28
N HIS A 112 -4.00 19.05 12.14
CA HIS A 112 -4.86 20.16 11.79
C HIS A 112 -6.01 19.70 10.89
N ARG A 113 -6.98 20.57 10.70
CA ARG A 113 -8.11 20.37 9.77
C ARG A 113 -8.63 21.71 9.30
N SER A 114 -9.42 21.70 8.23
CA SER A 114 -10.18 22.88 7.80
C SER A 114 -11.19 23.30 8.85
N ASN A 115 -11.41 24.60 8.94
CA ASN A 115 -12.65 25.12 9.54
C ASN A 115 -13.84 25.06 8.57
N LEU A 116 -13.59 24.74 7.29
CA LEU A 116 -14.62 24.56 6.26
C LEU A 116 -14.87 23.06 6.05
N GLN A 117 -16.03 22.58 6.51
CA GLN A 117 -16.45 21.17 6.43
C GLN A 117 -16.79 20.69 4.99
N GLU A 118 -16.48 21.51 3.98
CA GLU A 118 -16.93 21.35 2.59
C GLU A 118 -15.77 21.34 1.59
N ARG A 119 -14.53 21.13 2.05
CA ARG A 119 -13.32 21.32 1.23
C ARG A 119 -12.66 20.00 0.90
N LEU A 120 -12.74 19.61 -0.37
CA LEU A 120 -12.00 18.48 -0.91
C LEU A 120 -10.68 18.96 -1.53
N ARG A 121 -9.55 18.38 -1.13
CA ARG A 121 -8.22 18.74 -1.60
C ARG A 121 -7.64 17.67 -2.52
N LEU A 122 -7.29 18.08 -3.74
CA LEU A 122 -6.42 17.31 -4.62
C LEU A 122 -4.98 17.71 -4.34
N ASN A 123 -4.15 16.71 -4.06
CA ASN A 123 -2.72 16.88 -3.94
C ASN A 123 -2.01 16.20 -5.13
N CYS A 124 -1.14 16.94 -5.79
CA CYS A 124 -0.37 16.49 -6.94
C CYS A 124 1.12 16.71 -6.64
N PRO A 125 1.84 15.70 -6.13
CA PRO A 125 3.27 15.80 -5.87
C PRO A 125 4.04 16.01 -7.18
N VAL A 126 4.66 17.18 -7.32
CA VAL A 126 5.41 17.62 -8.51
C VAL A 126 6.88 17.23 -8.37
N LEU A 127 7.41 17.36 -7.15
CA LEU A 127 8.76 16.99 -6.77
C LEU A 127 8.69 16.24 -5.44
N VAL A 128 9.17 15.01 -5.43
CA VAL A 128 9.46 14.23 -4.22
C VAL A 128 10.86 13.68 -4.42
N PRO A 129 11.88 14.16 -3.68
CA PRO A 129 13.23 13.64 -3.81
C PRO A 129 13.30 12.15 -3.47
N ASP A 130 14.13 11.38 -4.18
CA ASP A 130 14.24 9.93 -4.02
C ASP A 130 14.76 9.49 -2.63
N ASN A 131 15.48 10.38 -1.94
CA ASN A 131 15.96 10.21 -0.57
C ASN A 131 15.08 10.93 0.46
N SER A 132 13.85 11.32 0.10
CA SER A 132 12.90 11.97 1.01
C SER A 132 11.78 11.03 1.44
N SER A 133 11.29 11.22 2.67
CA SER A 133 10.01 10.71 3.13
C SER A 133 9.06 11.89 3.25
N SER A 134 7.83 11.77 2.74
CA SER A 134 6.78 12.73 3.05
C SER A 134 5.48 11.96 3.20
N VAL A 135 4.89 12.02 4.39
CA VAL A 135 3.75 11.18 4.78
C VAL A 135 2.66 12.07 5.37
N LEU A 136 1.50 12.09 4.71
CA LEU A 136 0.27 12.65 5.26
C LEU A 136 -0.37 11.58 6.15
N ARG A 137 -0.66 11.87 7.40
CA ARG A 137 -1.31 10.94 8.32
C ARG A 137 -2.68 11.46 8.71
N PHE A 138 -3.65 10.58 8.73
CA PHE A 138 -4.98 10.75 9.31
C PHE A 138 -5.02 9.87 10.55
N PRO A 139 -4.82 10.45 11.76
CA PRO A 139 -4.69 9.66 12.99
C PRO A 139 -5.83 8.65 13.17
N GLY A 140 -5.47 7.38 13.35
CA GLY A 140 -6.43 6.29 13.54
C GLY A 140 -7.18 5.84 12.28
N PHE A 141 -6.86 6.36 11.10
CA PHE A 141 -7.54 6.03 9.85
C PHE A 141 -6.59 5.53 8.77
N MET A 142 -5.66 6.38 8.31
CA MET A 142 -4.72 6.00 7.25
C MET A 142 -3.46 6.87 7.24
N GLU A 143 -2.39 6.35 6.63
CA GLU A 143 -1.23 7.14 6.24
C GLU A 143 -1.08 7.11 4.72
N HIS A 144 -0.62 8.21 4.12
CA HIS A 144 -0.43 8.36 2.69
C HIS A 144 0.97 8.92 2.40
N ALA A 145 1.83 8.09 1.82
CA ALA A 145 3.14 8.50 1.37
C ALA A 145 3.04 9.27 0.04
N TYR A 146 3.64 10.47 -0.01
CA TYR A 146 3.71 11.25 -1.23
C TYR A 146 4.62 10.54 -2.21
N GLN A 147 4.06 10.18 -3.37
CA GLN A 147 4.83 9.64 -4.47
C GLN A 147 4.77 10.60 -5.64
N LYS A 148 5.93 10.80 -6.26
CA LYS A 148 6.10 11.63 -7.44
C LYS A 148 5.10 11.24 -8.53
N GLY A 149 4.31 12.20 -9.01
CA GLY A 149 3.32 11.98 -10.08
C GLY A 149 2.07 11.18 -9.66
N LYS A 150 1.97 10.68 -8.43
CA LYS A 150 0.79 10.00 -7.90
C LYS A 150 -0.12 10.99 -7.19
N TRP A 151 -1.31 11.20 -7.74
CA TRP A 151 -2.22 12.21 -7.24
C TRP A 151 -3.29 11.57 -6.38
N PHE A 152 -3.74 12.29 -5.37
CA PHE A 152 -4.74 11.79 -4.46
C PHE A 152 -5.64 12.91 -3.98
N TRP A 153 -6.90 12.54 -3.74
CA TRP A 153 -7.88 13.40 -3.09
C TRP A 153 -7.94 13.06 -1.62
N PHE A 154 -8.16 14.07 -0.79
CA PHE A 154 -8.58 13.84 0.59
C PHE A 154 -9.50 14.97 1.04
N ASP A 155 -10.36 14.65 2.00
CA ASP A 155 -11.21 15.63 2.65
C ASP A 155 -10.43 16.36 3.73
N GLU A 156 -10.31 17.67 3.57
CA GLU A 156 -9.48 18.49 4.44
C GLU A 156 -10.17 18.83 5.77
N SER A 157 -11.47 18.53 5.89
CA SER A 157 -12.22 18.65 7.15
C SER A 157 -11.82 17.61 8.20
N TYR A 158 -11.22 16.50 7.78
CA TYR A 158 -10.68 15.49 8.69
C TYR A 158 -9.36 15.94 9.29
N GLU A 159 -9.11 15.56 10.54
CA GLU A 159 -7.82 15.84 11.18
C GLU A 159 -6.69 15.07 10.49
N HIS A 160 -5.63 15.79 10.12
CA HIS A 160 -4.47 15.25 9.45
C HIS A 160 -3.18 15.97 9.85
N GLU A 161 -2.06 15.27 9.77
CA GLU A 161 -0.71 15.81 10.00
C GLU A 161 0.22 15.43 8.84
N LEU A 162 1.32 16.16 8.66
CA LEU A 162 2.29 15.89 7.61
C LEU A 162 3.69 15.84 8.21
N LEU A 163 4.37 14.70 8.04
CA LEU A 163 5.80 14.57 8.32
C LEU A 163 6.56 14.54 7.00
N HIS A 164 7.63 15.33 6.90
CA HIS A 164 8.53 15.33 5.77
C HIS A 164 9.99 15.30 6.26
N GLU A 165 10.79 14.46 5.63
CA GLU A 165 12.23 14.36 5.86
C GLU A 165 12.95 14.24 4.51
N GLY A 166 14.13 14.83 4.37
CA GLY A 166 14.93 14.80 3.14
C GLY A 166 14.99 16.14 2.38
N GLY A 167 15.18 16.11 1.06
CA GLY A 167 15.21 17.32 0.23
C GLY A 167 13.83 17.97 0.05
N MET A 168 13.78 19.23 -0.39
CA MET A 168 12.52 19.96 -0.62
C MET A 168 11.53 19.16 -1.48
N ARG A 169 10.29 19.03 -0.98
CA ARG A 169 9.16 18.46 -1.72
C ARG A 169 8.21 19.55 -2.18
N ALA A 170 7.86 19.53 -3.47
CA ALA A 170 6.88 20.44 -4.05
C ALA A 170 5.61 19.70 -4.49
N SER A 171 4.44 20.32 -4.29
CA SER A 171 3.15 19.75 -4.67
C SER A 171 2.23 20.84 -5.20
N PHE A 172 1.53 20.56 -6.29
CA PHE A 172 0.40 21.37 -6.71
C PHE A 172 -0.83 20.93 -5.90
N ILE A 173 -1.50 21.90 -5.29
CA ILE A 173 -2.68 21.69 -4.47
C ILE A 173 -3.85 22.39 -5.14
N LEU A 174 -4.96 21.67 -5.31
CA LEU A 174 -6.22 22.20 -5.80
C LEU A 174 -7.31 21.89 -4.78
N ASP A 175 -7.86 22.92 -4.17
CA ASP A 175 -9.05 22.81 -3.31
C ASP A 175 -10.30 23.09 -4.14
N VAL A 176 -11.29 22.21 -4.00
CA VAL A 176 -12.63 22.37 -4.58
C VAL A 176 -13.68 22.25 -3.49
N ARG A 177 -14.86 22.82 -3.73
CA ARG A 177 -16.03 22.53 -2.90
C ARG A 177 -16.43 21.07 -3.08
N HIS A 178 -16.78 20.41 -1.98
CA HIS A 178 -17.15 19.01 -1.97
C HIS A 178 -18.36 18.78 -2.91
N PRO A 179 -18.22 17.98 -3.98
CA PRO A 179 -19.28 17.82 -4.99
C PRO A 179 -20.60 17.28 -4.43
N GLY A 180 -20.57 16.52 -3.32
CA GLY A 180 -21.78 16.00 -2.67
C GLY A 180 -22.69 17.06 -2.03
N LEU A 181 -22.30 18.34 -2.04
CA LEU A 181 -23.07 19.45 -1.44
C LEU A 181 -23.92 20.22 -2.43
N ASP A 182 -23.80 19.95 -3.74
CA ASP A 182 -24.48 20.71 -4.78
C ASP A 182 -25.95 20.29 -5.02
N GLY A 183 -26.51 19.47 -4.14
CA GLY A 183 -27.90 19.04 -4.18
C GLY A 183 -28.25 18.12 -5.36
N ARG A 184 -27.28 17.72 -6.20
CA ARG A 184 -27.50 16.74 -7.27
C ARG A 184 -27.55 15.35 -6.65
N THR A 185 -28.62 14.59 -6.91
CA THR A 185 -28.67 13.16 -6.61
C THR A 185 -27.48 12.45 -7.29
N PRO A 186 -26.83 11.44 -6.67
CA PRO A 186 -25.68 10.72 -7.25
C PRO A 186 -25.93 10.04 -8.61
N SER A 187 -27.10 10.21 -9.23
CA SER A 187 -27.35 9.91 -10.63
C SER A 187 -26.69 10.98 -11.53
N GLY A 188 -25.40 10.81 -11.79
CA GLY A 188 -24.63 11.69 -12.69
C GLY A 188 -23.16 11.91 -12.31
N SER A 189 -22.67 11.34 -11.21
CA SER A 189 -21.26 11.44 -10.79
C SER A 189 -20.35 10.56 -11.68
N TRP A 190 -19.87 11.09 -12.81
CA TRP A 190 -18.85 10.50 -13.70
C TRP A 190 -18.98 9.01 -14.08
N ALA A 191 -20.12 8.40 -13.79
CA ALA A 191 -20.48 7.02 -14.06
C ALA A 191 -21.70 7.04 -14.98
N ARG A 192 -21.48 7.54 -16.21
CA ARG A 192 -22.13 7.13 -17.48
C ARG A 192 -21.69 8.06 -18.61
N SER A 193 -20.67 7.64 -19.32
CA SER A 193 -20.66 7.70 -20.79
C SER A 193 -19.68 6.66 -21.32
N HIS A 194 -20.08 5.39 -21.27
CA HIS A 194 -19.72 4.49 -22.35
C HIS A 194 -20.43 5.01 -23.61
N MET A 195 -19.77 5.88 -24.38
CA MET A 195 -19.90 6.08 -25.84
C MET A 195 -18.98 7.24 -26.25
N ALA A 196 -17.68 6.96 -26.29
CA ALA A 196 -16.76 7.60 -27.22
C ALA A 196 -15.72 6.52 -27.62
N ARG A 197 -16.18 5.53 -28.40
CA ARG A 197 -15.30 4.81 -29.32
C ARG A 197 -14.88 5.83 -30.37
N GLU A 198 -13.79 6.53 -30.08
CA GLU A 198 -12.90 7.27 -30.99
C GLU A 198 -12.08 8.20 -30.08
N LEU A 199 -10.84 7.77 -29.82
CA LEU A 199 -9.69 8.41 -29.17
C LEU A 199 -8.83 7.37 -28.40
N ALA A 200 -8.97 6.08 -28.74
CA ALA A 200 -7.86 5.14 -28.67
C ALA A 200 -6.90 5.44 -29.83
N GLU A 201 -6.27 6.60 -29.79
CA GLU A 201 -4.92 6.73 -30.30
C GLU A 201 -4.02 6.62 -29.07
N GLU A 202 -3.08 5.70 -29.16
CA GLU A 202 -1.99 5.49 -28.23
C GLU A 202 -1.29 6.83 -27.93
N SER A 203 -1.71 7.52 -26.87
CA SER A 203 -0.82 8.47 -26.22
C SER A 203 0.09 7.63 -25.34
N SER A 204 1.18 7.15 -25.93
CA SER A 204 2.45 6.92 -25.26
C SER A 204 2.96 8.25 -24.69
N ALA A 205 2.18 8.88 -23.79
CA ALA A 205 2.70 9.90 -22.91
C ALA A 205 3.44 9.13 -21.82
N ALA A 206 4.71 8.82 -22.11
CA ALA A 206 5.71 8.41 -21.16
C ALA A 206 5.47 9.12 -19.82
N GLU A 207 5.70 8.43 -18.71
CA GLU A 207 5.68 8.94 -17.34
C GLU A 207 6.43 10.28 -17.23
N ALA A 208 5.76 11.37 -17.58
CA ALA A 208 6.43 12.63 -17.82
C ALA A 208 6.70 13.24 -16.46
N SER A 209 7.93 13.14 -16.01
CA SER A 209 8.37 13.70 -14.76
C SER A 209 8.86 15.14 -14.94
N CYS A 210 8.62 16.01 -13.96
CA CYS A 210 9.31 17.31 -13.90
C CYS A 210 10.82 17.21 -13.59
N ALA A 211 11.34 16.01 -13.32
CA ALA A 211 12.71 15.76 -12.87
C ALA A 211 13.74 15.75 -14.00
N ASP A 212 13.31 15.56 -15.25
CA ASP A 212 14.21 15.52 -16.42
C ASP A 212 14.52 16.92 -16.98
N LEU A 213 14.07 17.98 -16.29
CA LEU A 213 14.24 19.36 -16.72
C LEU A 213 15.41 20.03 -15.98
N PRO A 214 16.49 20.46 -16.68
CA PRO A 214 17.66 21.06 -16.05
C PRO A 214 17.36 22.33 -15.23
N GLY A 215 18.02 22.47 -14.07
CA GLY A 215 18.06 23.72 -13.29
C GLY A 215 16.99 23.90 -12.20
N TRP A 216 16.37 22.84 -11.67
CA TRP A 216 15.66 22.94 -10.38
C TRP A 216 16.63 23.39 -9.27
N PRO A 217 16.23 24.30 -8.36
CA PRO A 217 17.03 24.63 -7.18
C PRO A 217 17.22 23.36 -6.34
N ASP A 218 18.48 23.06 -6.05
CA ASP A 218 19.00 21.86 -5.38
C ASP A 218 18.73 20.53 -6.11
N GLN A 219 19.25 20.43 -7.33
CA GLN A 219 19.93 19.20 -7.73
C GLN A 219 21.28 19.11 -7.01
N HIS A 220 21.27 18.95 -5.69
CA HIS A 220 22.33 18.15 -5.12
C HIS A 220 22.09 16.74 -5.61
N THR A 221 22.86 16.36 -6.64
CA THR A 221 23.21 14.97 -6.91
C THR A 221 23.79 14.43 -5.61
N ALA A 222 22.94 13.81 -4.79
CA ALA A 222 23.35 12.82 -3.82
C ALA A 222 24.03 11.71 -4.62
N SER A 223 25.34 11.87 -4.80
CA SER A 223 26.25 10.84 -5.26
C SER A 223 25.97 9.58 -4.46
N GLN A 224 25.36 8.55 -5.05
CA GLN A 224 25.25 7.20 -4.46
C GLN A 224 25.20 7.20 -2.92
N GLU A 225 24.30 7.99 -2.33
CA GLU A 225 24.38 8.29 -0.90
C GLU A 225 24.20 6.99 -0.12
N GLN A 226 25.21 6.67 0.68
CA GLN A 226 25.29 5.54 1.58
C GLN A 226 23.93 5.33 2.26
N ARG A 227 23.24 4.27 1.89
CA ARG A 227 21.95 3.88 2.47
C ARG A 227 22.22 3.05 3.71
N ALA A 228 21.43 3.25 4.77
CA ALA A 228 21.49 2.36 5.92
C ALA A 228 21.35 0.89 5.50
N ARG A 229 22.22 0.02 6.02
CA ARG A 229 22.26 -1.43 5.74
C ARG A 229 21.93 -2.19 7.01
N PHE A 230 21.28 -3.34 6.85
CA PHE A 230 20.82 -4.16 7.97
C PHE A 230 21.39 -5.56 7.86
N PHE A 231 21.96 -6.04 8.96
CA PHE A 231 22.52 -7.38 9.04
C PHE A 231 21.94 -8.08 10.25
N ARG A 232 21.38 -9.27 10.04
CA ARG A 232 20.93 -10.11 11.16
C ARG A 232 22.17 -10.58 11.92
N ALA A 233 22.25 -10.23 13.20
CA ALA A 233 23.34 -10.68 14.05
C ALA A 233 23.04 -12.10 14.56
N PRO A 234 24.05 -12.98 14.69
CA PRO A 234 23.85 -14.29 15.28
C PRO A 234 23.27 -14.17 16.70
N SER A 235 22.28 -15.02 17.01
CA SER A 235 21.69 -15.14 18.34
C SER A 235 21.50 -16.61 18.65
N SER A 236 21.94 -17.06 19.83
CA SER A 236 21.66 -18.41 20.34
C SER A 236 20.25 -18.54 20.92
N ASN A 237 19.53 -17.43 21.05
CA ASN A 237 18.16 -17.39 21.55
C ASN A 237 17.21 -17.03 20.40
N GLU A 238 16.39 -18.00 19.99
CA GLU A 238 15.40 -17.86 18.93
C GLU A 238 14.30 -16.85 19.26
N ARG A 239 14.12 -16.49 20.54
CA ARG A 239 13.17 -15.48 21.03
C ARG A 239 13.75 -14.07 21.07
N LEU A 240 14.96 -13.88 20.52
CA LEU A 240 15.65 -12.60 20.47
C LEU A 240 16.17 -12.34 19.06
N LEU A 241 15.64 -11.31 18.42
CA LEU A 241 16.19 -10.77 17.19
C LEU A 241 17.27 -9.72 17.53
N ARG A 242 18.41 -9.83 16.85
CA ARG A 242 19.47 -8.81 16.86
C ARG A 242 19.73 -8.37 15.43
N VAL A 243 19.74 -7.06 15.21
CA VAL A 243 20.05 -6.46 13.90
C VAL A 243 21.15 -5.44 14.09
N ALA A 244 22.24 -5.58 13.35
CA ALA A 244 23.23 -4.53 13.18
C ALA A 244 22.71 -3.56 12.11
N VAL A 245 22.56 -2.30 12.50
CA VAL A 245 22.07 -1.20 11.68
C VAL A 245 23.27 -0.33 11.35
N GLU A 246 23.81 -0.49 10.16
CA GLU A 246 24.90 0.32 9.63
C GLU A 246 24.30 1.61 9.05
N VAL A 247 24.65 2.76 9.61
CA VAL A 247 24.13 4.08 9.21
C VAL A 247 25.26 5.00 8.72
N PRO A 248 24.97 5.96 7.83
CA PRO A 248 25.96 6.92 7.32
C PRO A 248 26.37 7.97 8.37
N GLU A 249 27.45 8.70 8.11
CA GLU A 249 28.10 9.69 9.00
C GLU A 249 27.22 10.89 9.45
N GLY A 250 25.94 10.95 9.04
CA GLY A 250 24.97 11.99 9.44
C GLY A 250 23.95 11.57 10.50
N GLU A 251 23.81 10.27 10.80
CA GLU A 251 22.89 9.77 11.84
C GLU A 251 23.67 9.62 13.18
N HIS A 252 23.16 10.19 14.27
CA HIS A 252 23.92 10.40 15.53
C HIS A 252 24.39 9.11 16.21
N CYS A 253 25.62 8.67 15.93
CA CYS A 253 26.31 7.63 16.70
C CYS A 253 27.84 7.65 16.49
N ALA A 254 28.57 6.84 17.26
CA ALA A 254 30.04 6.87 17.26
C ALA A 254 30.59 6.24 15.96
N PRO A 255 31.44 6.96 15.19
CA PRO A 255 31.95 6.48 13.92
C PRO A 255 32.91 5.30 14.07
N VAL A 256 32.86 4.37 13.11
CA VAL A 256 33.76 3.22 12.96
C VAL A 256 34.23 3.17 11.51
N GLN A 257 35.51 2.85 11.30
CA GLN A 257 36.08 2.73 9.96
C GLN A 257 35.88 1.29 9.46
N VAL A 258 35.05 1.10 8.43
CA VAL A 258 34.78 -0.20 7.82
C VAL A 258 35.09 -0.12 6.32
N GLY A 259 36.09 -0.87 5.86
CA GLY A 259 36.43 -0.92 4.43
C GLY A 259 36.87 0.41 3.80
N GLY A 260 37.28 1.40 4.61
CA GLY A 260 37.67 2.74 4.15
C GLY A 260 36.53 3.77 4.19
N GLU A 261 35.29 3.37 4.48
CA GLU A 261 34.17 4.28 4.74
C GLU A 261 34.01 4.52 6.26
N VAL A 262 33.66 5.75 6.63
CA VAL A 262 33.26 6.08 8.01
C VAL A 262 31.78 5.78 8.12
N THR A 263 31.44 4.66 8.76
CA THR A 263 30.06 4.28 9.04
C THR A 263 29.86 4.14 10.53
N CYS A 264 28.62 4.01 10.98
CA CYS A 264 28.35 3.72 12.36
C CYS A 264 27.41 2.52 12.47
N ILE A 265 27.71 1.60 13.39
CA ILE A 265 26.89 0.41 13.61
C ILE A 265 26.17 0.56 14.94
N ILE A 266 24.84 0.55 14.88
CA ILE A 266 23.97 0.56 16.05
C ILE A 266 23.27 -0.80 16.13
N HIS A 267 23.13 -1.34 17.33
CA HIS A 267 22.45 -2.63 17.52
C HIS A 267 20.98 -2.45 17.91
N PHE A 268 20.10 -2.88 17.02
CA PHE A 268 18.68 -3.08 17.32
C PHE A 268 18.48 -4.46 17.95
N THR A 269 17.66 -4.52 18.99
CA THR A 269 17.26 -5.77 19.64
C THR A 269 15.77 -5.78 19.86
N MET A 270 15.12 -6.90 19.55
CA MET A 270 13.69 -7.12 19.80
C MET A 270 13.49 -8.52 20.36
N ARG A 271 12.64 -8.62 21.38
CA ARG A 271 12.29 -9.86 22.07
C ARG A 271 10.90 -10.31 21.63
N GLU A 272 10.67 -11.61 21.74
CA GLU A 272 9.32 -12.17 21.64
C GLU A 272 8.37 -11.47 22.62
N GLY A 273 7.15 -11.18 22.17
CA GLY A 273 6.13 -10.39 22.88
C GLY A 273 6.14 -8.90 22.53
N GLU A 274 7.19 -8.39 21.87
CA GLU A 274 7.23 -7.01 21.38
C GLU A 274 6.62 -6.88 19.98
N THR A 275 6.03 -5.73 19.68
CA THR A 275 5.49 -5.40 18.36
C THR A 275 6.59 -4.80 17.47
N PRO A 276 6.82 -5.30 16.24
CA PRO A 276 7.85 -4.78 15.33
C PRO A 276 7.76 -3.27 15.12
N ARG A 277 6.56 -2.73 14.83
CA ARG A 277 6.38 -1.29 14.60
C ARG A 277 6.79 -0.45 15.80
N LEU A 278 6.37 -0.83 17.00
CA LEU A 278 6.68 -0.08 18.23
C LEU A 278 8.17 -0.16 18.56
N ALA A 279 8.76 -1.36 18.49
CA ALA A 279 10.18 -1.55 18.78
C ALA A 279 11.07 -0.75 17.82
N VAL A 280 10.76 -0.78 16.52
CA VAL A 280 11.51 -0.04 15.49
C VAL A 280 11.30 1.47 15.65
N HIS A 281 10.08 1.92 15.95
CA HIS A 281 9.80 3.32 16.21
C HIS A 281 10.57 3.87 17.42
N ASP A 282 10.59 3.12 18.53
CA ASP A 282 11.34 3.50 19.73
C ASP A 282 12.85 3.52 19.49
N PHE A 283 13.37 2.53 18.75
CA PHE A 283 14.76 2.51 18.32
C PHE A 283 15.10 3.74 17.46
N ARG A 284 14.24 4.07 16.49
CA ARG A 284 14.41 5.26 15.65
C ARG A 284 14.43 6.53 16.50
N ARG A 285 13.52 6.70 17.46
CA ARG A 285 13.50 7.87 18.35
C ARG A 285 14.77 7.96 19.20
N LYS A 286 15.21 6.84 19.76
CA LYS A 286 16.41 6.76 20.61
C LYS A 286 17.69 7.15 19.86
N HIS A 287 17.79 6.78 18.58
CA HIS A 287 18.99 6.98 17.76
C HIS A 287 18.84 8.10 16.72
N ALA A 288 17.73 8.85 16.75
CA ALA A 288 17.41 9.93 15.82
C ALA A 288 17.55 9.54 14.34
N LEU A 289 17.16 8.31 13.98
CA LEU A 289 17.25 7.80 12.61
C LEU A 289 16.20 8.47 11.71
N SER A 290 16.46 8.51 10.40
CA SER A 290 15.46 8.97 9.43
C SER A 290 14.26 8.01 9.35
N SER A 291 13.09 8.52 8.95
CA SER A 291 11.89 7.73 8.65
C SER A 291 12.10 6.76 7.49
N SER A 292 13.01 7.07 6.56
CA SER A 292 13.44 6.11 5.53
C SER A 292 14.18 4.92 6.14
N THR A 293 15.06 5.16 7.11
CA THR A 293 15.71 4.08 7.88
C THR A 293 14.70 3.32 8.74
N GLU A 294 13.75 4.00 9.39
CA GLU A 294 12.66 3.38 10.16
C GLU A 294 11.83 2.41 9.31
N TYR A 295 11.36 2.86 8.15
CA TYR A 295 10.52 2.05 7.25
C TYR A 295 11.26 0.81 6.76
N ARG A 296 12.51 0.98 6.30
CA ARG A 296 13.33 -0.15 5.81
C ARG A 296 13.75 -1.09 6.94
N LEU A 297 14.01 -0.58 8.13
CA LEU A 297 14.30 -1.41 9.30
C LEU A 297 13.06 -2.20 9.73
N LEU A 298 11.87 -1.60 9.70
CA LEU A 298 10.61 -2.27 10.00
C LEU A 298 10.36 -3.44 9.04
N ASP A 299 10.51 -3.17 7.75
CA ASP A 299 10.38 -4.20 6.72
C ASP A 299 11.40 -5.33 6.92
N PHE A 300 12.68 -4.99 7.16
CA PHE A 300 13.73 -5.97 7.43
C PHE A 300 13.45 -6.80 8.68
N VAL A 301 13.04 -6.18 9.78
CA VAL A 301 12.73 -6.85 11.05
C VAL A 301 11.57 -7.82 10.89
N SER A 302 10.47 -7.37 10.27
CA SER A 302 9.29 -8.22 10.05
C SER A 302 9.53 -9.33 9.04
N ALA A 303 10.38 -9.12 8.04
CA ALA A 303 10.80 -10.16 7.11
C ALA A 303 11.81 -11.14 7.74
N SER A 304 12.45 -10.80 8.87
CA SER A 304 13.52 -11.60 9.49
C SER A 304 13.06 -12.51 10.64
N ILE A 305 11.78 -12.44 11.02
CA ILE A 305 11.21 -13.23 12.12
C ILE A 305 10.17 -14.22 11.57
N PRO A 306 9.85 -15.30 12.33
CA PRO A 306 8.74 -16.20 12.00
C PRO A 306 7.43 -15.46 11.72
N TYR A 307 6.51 -16.17 11.08
CA TYR A 307 5.18 -15.67 10.78
C TYR A 307 4.49 -15.10 12.04
N HIS A 308 3.96 -13.88 11.92
CA HIS A 308 3.33 -13.15 13.04
C HIS A 308 2.11 -12.31 12.62
N GLY A 309 1.69 -12.41 11.36
CA GLY A 309 0.46 -11.76 10.88
C GLY A 309 0.55 -10.24 10.75
N GLY A 310 1.76 -9.69 10.63
CA GLY A 310 2.02 -8.28 10.31
C GLY A 310 2.71 -7.44 11.40
N VAL A 311 3.26 -6.31 10.96
CA VAL A 311 4.09 -5.38 11.76
C VAL A 311 3.45 -4.81 13.05
N ASP A 312 2.13 -4.87 13.16
CA ASP A 312 1.33 -4.25 14.23
C ASP A 312 0.97 -5.22 15.37
N ARG A 313 1.42 -6.47 15.29
CA ARG A 313 1.18 -7.50 16.31
C ARG A 313 2.45 -7.82 17.08
N ALA A 314 2.27 -8.19 18.35
CA ALA A 314 3.36 -8.76 19.13
C ALA A 314 3.83 -10.05 18.45
N TRP A 315 5.12 -10.15 18.16
CA TRP A 315 5.67 -11.36 17.58
C TRP A 315 5.72 -12.47 18.65
N SER A 316 5.20 -13.64 18.31
CA SER A 316 5.41 -14.87 19.07
C SER A 316 5.94 -15.98 18.17
N SER A 317 6.90 -16.76 18.66
CA SER A 317 7.33 -17.99 18.02
C SER A 317 6.25 -19.07 18.06
N LEU A 318 5.19 -18.88 18.86
CA LEU A 318 4.04 -19.77 18.96
C LEU A 318 2.87 -19.36 18.04
N HIS A 319 2.96 -18.22 17.35
CA HIS A 319 1.87 -17.74 16.49
C HIS A 319 1.60 -18.73 15.35
N GLY A 320 0.38 -19.29 15.32
CA GLY A 320 -0.02 -20.28 14.34
C GLY A 320 0.73 -21.62 14.40
N VAL A 321 1.51 -21.88 15.46
CA VAL A 321 2.28 -23.14 15.57
C VAL A 321 1.35 -24.34 15.61
N GLY A 322 1.66 -25.33 14.76
CA GLY A 322 0.87 -26.54 14.59
C GLY A 322 -0.23 -26.41 13.53
N TYR A 323 -0.54 -25.21 13.06
CA TYR A 323 -1.50 -24.96 12.00
C TYR A 323 -0.78 -24.60 10.70
N THR A 324 -0.99 -25.42 9.67
CA THR A 324 -0.34 -25.30 8.37
C THR A 324 -1.37 -25.46 7.25
N LYS A 325 -0.97 -25.14 6.02
CA LYS A 325 -1.76 -25.51 4.83
C LYS A 325 -2.07 -27.01 4.79
N THR A 326 -1.14 -27.87 5.20
CA THR A 326 -1.37 -29.33 5.33
C THR A 326 -2.49 -29.64 6.32
N ALA A 327 -2.52 -28.98 7.48
CA ALA A 327 -3.58 -29.18 8.47
C ALA A 327 -4.96 -28.81 7.91
N VAL A 328 -5.05 -27.72 7.13
CA VAL A 328 -6.29 -27.31 6.45
C VAL A 328 -6.69 -28.31 5.36
N LEU A 329 -5.75 -28.80 4.55
CA LEU A 329 -6.02 -29.81 3.53
C LEU A 329 -6.55 -31.11 4.14
N LEU A 330 -5.94 -31.59 5.22
CA LEU A 330 -6.38 -32.79 5.94
C LEU A 330 -7.76 -32.60 6.57
N HIS A 331 -8.02 -31.44 7.17
CA HIS A 331 -9.33 -31.11 7.71
C HIS A 331 -10.41 -31.13 6.63
N LEU A 332 -10.16 -30.51 5.48
CA LEU A 332 -11.09 -30.52 4.34
C LEU A 332 -11.32 -31.94 3.81
N GLN A 333 -10.26 -32.74 3.69
CA GLN A 333 -10.33 -34.13 3.27
C GLN A 333 -11.23 -34.97 4.19
N GLU A 334 -11.02 -34.89 5.50
CA GLU A 334 -11.83 -35.61 6.49
C GLU A 334 -13.28 -35.10 6.51
N ARG A 335 -13.45 -33.78 6.58
CA ARG A 335 -14.76 -33.14 6.72
C ARG A 335 -15.70 -33.45 5.57
N PHE A 336 -15.19 -33.41 4.34
CA PHE A 336 -15.98 -33.61 3.13
C PHE A 336 -15.84 -35.02 2.56
N GLY A 337 -15.04 -35.89 3.19
CA GLY A 337 -14.82 -37.27 2.74
C GLY A 337 -14.14 -37.35 1.37
N TYR A 338 -13.23 -36.41 1.07
CA TYR A 338 -12.46 -36.44 -0.17
C TYR A 338 -11.50 -37.63 -0.18
N GLY A 339 -11.22 -38.15 -1.38
CA GLY A 339 -10.25 -39.24 -1.55
C GLY A 339 -10.52 -40.15 -2.74
N ARG A 340 -11.70 -40.06 -3.36
CA ARG A 340 -12.06 -40.83 -4.57
C ARG A 340 -11.78 -40.04 -5.85
N GLY A 341 -11.89 -38.72 -5.79
CA GLY A 341 -11.55 -37.81 -6.88
C GLY A 341 -10.07 -37.45 -6.89
N LEU A 342 -9.76 -36.36 -7.57
CA LEU A 342 -8.38 -35.90 -7.75
C LEU A 342 -8.03 -34.80 -6.75
N TYR A 343 -6.89 -34.98 -6.05
CA TYR A 343 -6.15 -33.90 -5.41
C TYR A 343 -5.17 -33.28 -6.42
N LEU A 344 -5.20 -31.95 -6.57
CA LEU A 344 -4.26 -31.22 -7.43
C LEU A 344 -3.44 -30.24 -6.58
N GLU A 345 -2.13 -30.29 -6.69
CA GLU A 345 -1.21 -29.31 -6.12
C GLU A 345 -0.53 -28.52 -7.24
N ILE A 346 -0.60 -27.20 -7.18
CA ILE A 346 0.08 -26.28 -8.10
C ILE A 346 1.22 -25.62 -7.32
N GLY A 347 2.46 -25.81 -7.77
CA GLY A 347 3.65 -25.37 -7.05
C GLY A 347 4.17 -26.43 -6.09
N CYS A 348 4.92 -27.38 -6.63
CA CYS A 348 5.41 -28.56 -5.91
C CYS A 348 6.75 -28.33 -5.24
N ASP A 349 7.54 -27.37 -5.76
CA ASP A 349 8.93 -27.16 -5.38
C ASP A 349 9.73 -28.47 -5.40
N THR A 350 10.20 -28.98 -4.26
CA THR A 350 10.93 -30.27 -4.16
C THR A 350 10.02 -31.51 -4.16
N GLY A 351 8.71 -31.33 -4.05
CA GLY A 351 7.70 -32.40 -3.94
C GLY A 351 7.53 -32.97 -2.53
N ASP A 352 8.23 -32.43 -1.52
CA ASP A 352 8.16 -32.91 -0.14
C ASP A 352 6.75 -32.75 0.47
N HIS A 353 6.19 -31.54 0.33
CA HIS A 353 4.84 -31.23 0.78
C HIS A 353 3.80 -32.13 0.08
N PHE A 354 3.87 -32.23 -1.26
CA PHE A 354 2.97 -33.08 -2.04
C PHE A 354 2.96 -34.54 -1.57
N ARG A 355 4.11 -35.11 -1.20
CA ARG A 355 4.21 -36.50 -0.69
C ARG A 355 3.43 -36.70 0.61
N GLU A 356 3.37 -35.69 1.45
CA GLU A 356 2.60 -35.70 2.69
C GLU A 356 1.12 -35.45 2.44
N ALA A 357 0.80 -34.36 1.74
CA ALA A 357 -0.58 -33.89 1.52
C ALA A 357 -1.42 -34.87 0.70
N ARG A 358 -0.81 -35.64 -0.22
CA ARG A 358 -1.54 -36.60 -1.07
C ARG A 358 -2.03 -37.85 -0.33
N ARG A 359 -1.66 -38.06 0.93
CA ARG A 359 -2.08 -39.26 1.68
C ARG A 359 -3.61 -39.30 1.78
N GLY A 360 -4.20 -40.48 1.60
CA GLY A 360 -5.66 -40.66 1.59
C GLY A 360 -6.35 -40.31 0.27
N PHE A 361 -5.66 -39.76 -0.73
CA PHE A 361 -6.20 -39.58 -2.08
C PHE A 361 -5.82 -40.76 -2.99
N ALA A 362 -6.82 -41.35 -3.66
CA ALA A 362 -6.59 -42.40 -4.66
C ALA A 362 -5.88 -41.87 -5.91
N ARG A 363 -6.11 -40.60 -6.25
CA ARG A 363 -5.50 -39.90 -7.38
C ARG A 363 -4.98 -38.55 -6.91
N SER A 364 -3.74 -38.25 -7.27
CA SER A 364 -3.11 -36.97 -6.97
C SER A 364 -2.18 -36.56 -8.11
N VAL A 365 -2.16 -35.27 -8.41
CA VAL A 365 -1.28 -34.65 -9.41
C VAL A 365 -0.63 -33.43 -8.79
N CYS A 366 0.66 -33.26 -9.05
CA CYS A 366 1.42 -32.08 -8.67
C CYS A 366 2.01 -31.43 -9.93
N VAL A 367 1.66 -30.17 -10.18
CA VAL A 367 2.06 -29.40 -11.37
C VAL A 367 3.07 -28.33 -10.96
N ASP A 368 4.28 -28.42 -11.52
CA ASP A 368 5.32 -27.41 -11.35
C ASP A 368 6.24 -27.42 -12.59
N PRO A 369 6.64 -26.27 -13.14
CA PRO A 369 7.67 -26.23 -14.19
C PRO A 369 9.06 -26.68 -13.71
N ARG A 370 9.30 -26.74 -12.39
CA ARG A 370 10.55 -27.20 -11.77
C ARG A 370 10.49 -28.69 -11.40
N PRO A 371 11.66 -29.37 -11.32
CA PRO A 371 11.72 -30.76 -10.90
C PRO A 371 11.20 -30.95 -9.47
N GLY A 372 10.17 -31.78 -9.30
CA GLY A 372 9.53 -32.08 -8.01
C GLY A 372 8.03 -32.37 -8.15
N GLY A 373 7.39 -31.84 -9.21
CA GLY A 373 6.03 -32.20 -9.60
C GLY A 373 5.92 -33.54 -10.33
N THR A 374 4.73 -34.13 -10.32
CA THR A 374 4.41 -35.30 -11.15
C THR A 374 4.22 -34.92 -12.61
N GLU A 375 3.82 -33.67 -12.87
CA GLU A 375 3.64 -33.07 -14.19
C GLU A 375 4.58 -31.87 -14.33
N LEU A 376 5.65 -32.04 -15.10
CA LEU A 376 6.68 -31.01 -15.31
C LEU A 376 6.22 -29.97 -16.33
N MET A 377 5.33 -29.08 -15.90
CA MET A 377 4.76 -28.01 -16.72
C MET A 377 4.18 -26.88 -15.86
N THR A 378 3.90 -25.74 -16.49
CA THR A 378 3.11 -24.66 -15.86
C THR A 378 1.65 -25.10 -15.66
N SER A 379 0.97 -24.55 -14.66
CA SER A 379 -0.48 -24.73 -14.45
C SER A 379 -1.31 -24.35 -15.68
N ASP A 380 -0.99 -23.25 -16.37
CA ASP A 380 -1.66 -22.84 -17.62
C ASP A 380 -1.61 -23.93 -18.70
N ARG A 381 -0.45 -24.59 -18.84
CA ARG A 381 -0.28 -25.72 -19.77
C ARG A 381 -1.09 -26.94 -19.31
N TYR A 382 -1.06 -27.26 -18.02
CA TYR A 382 -1.84 -28.36 -17.46
C TYR A 382 -3.33 -28.19 -17.71
N PHE A 383 -3.87 -27.01 -17.41
CA PHE A 383 -5.27 -26.70 -17.64
C PHE A 383 -5.61 -26.63 -19.14
N SER A 384 -4.74 -26.14 -20.02
CA SER A 384 -5.06 -26.13 -21.47
C SER A 384 -5.08 -27.51 -22.13
N HIS A 385 -4.26 -28.47 -21.67
CA HIS A 385 -4.12 -29.77 -22.33
C HIS A 385 -5.03 -30.86 -21.76
N ASN A 386 -5.31 -30.83 -20.45
CA ASN A 386 -6.13 -31.85 -19.82
C ASN A 386 -7.61 -31.51 -19.94
N THR A 387 -8.26 -32.00 -20.99
CA THR A 387 -9.71 -31.85 -21.23
C THR A 387 -10.55 -32.94 -20.56
N ARG A 388 -9.92 -33.96 -19.95
CA ARG A 388 -10.63 -35.00 -19.22
C ARG A 388 -11.22 -34.44 -17.94
N LEU A 389 -12.49 -34.82 -17.71
CA LEU A 389 -13.33 -34.52 -16.55
C LEU A 389 -12.75 -35.11 -15.25
N GLU A 390 -11.55 -34.70 -14.86
CA GLU A 390 -11.03 -34.99 -13.54
C GLU A 390 -11.82 -34.16 -12.55
N ARG A 391 -12.68 -34.83 -11.78
CA ARG A 391 -13.42 -34.23 -10.68
C ARG A 391 -12.41 -33.83 -9.60
N LEU A 392 -11.95 -32.59 -9.66
CA LEU A 392 -11.07 -32.02 -8.65
C LEU A 392 -11.85 -31.91 -7.34
N GLU A 393 -11.47 -32.68 -6.33
CA GLU A 393 -12.12 -32.62 -5.02
C GLU A 393 -11.43 -31.60 -4.12
N LEU A 394 -10.10 -31.50 -4.23
CA LEU A 394 -9.30 -30.57 -3.46
C LEU A 394 -8.13 -30.05 -4.31
N VAL A 395 -7.91 -28.74 -4.28
CA VAL A 395 -6.80 -28.11 -5.00
C VAL A 395 -5.99 -27.25 -4.05
N LEU A 396 -4.66 -27.37 -4.08
CA LEU A 396 -3.74 -26.41 -3.47
C LEU A 396 -3.13 -25.50 -4.55
N VAL A 397 -3.21 -24.19 -4.36
CA VAL A 397 -2.57 -23.16 -5.18
C VAL A 397 -1.42 -22.53 -4.40
N ASP A 398 -0.19 -22.87 -4.76
CA ASP A 398 1.05 -22.43 -4.11
C ASP A 398 2.21 -22.30 -5.13
N GLY A 399 1.89 -21.80 -6.33
CA GLY A 399 2.80 -21.75 -7.47
C GLY A 399 3.64 -20.46 -7.56
N LEU A 400 3.32 -19.63 -8.56
CA LEU A 400 4.18 -18.50 -8.98
C LEU A 400 4.18 -17.29 -8.02
N HIS A 401 3.25 -17.26 -7.06
CA HIS A 401 3.06 -16.18 -6.08
C HIS A 401 2.76 -14.76 -6.64
N THR A 402 2.49 -14.63 -7.94
CA THR A 402 1.90 -13.40 -8.51
C THR A 402 0.38 -13.43 -8.38
N ALA A 403 -0.24 -12.28 -8.07
CA ALA A 403 -1.68 -12.15 -7.94
C ALA A 403 -2.44 -12.68 -9.17
N GLU A 404 -1.98 -12.31 -10.37
CA GLU A 404 -2.64 -12.63 -11.63
C GLU A 404 -2.63 -14.14 -11.91
N GLN A 405 -1.49 -14.81 -11.66
CA GLN A 405 -1.39 -16.25 -11.84
C GLN A 405 -2.18 -17.00 -10.77
N ALA A 406 -2.08 -16.61 -9.49
CA ALA A 406 -2.82 -17.26 -8.41
C ALA A 406 -4.33 -17.18 -8.62
N TYR A 407 -4.84 -16.00 -9.06
CA TYR A 407 -6.25 -15.84 -9.41
C TYR A 407 -6.65 -16.72 -10.60
N ARG A 408 -5.82 -16.78 -11.66
CA ARG A 408 -6.07 -17.62 -12.83
C ARG A 408 -6.06 -19.12 -12.49
N ASP A 409 -5.17 -19.55 -11.62
CA ASP A 409 -5.10 -20.93 -11.13
C ASP A 409 -6.39 -21.30 -10.38
N VAL A 410 -6.90 -20.40 -9.53
CA VAL A 410 -8.19 -20.58 -8.86
C VAL A 410 -9.34 -20.62 -9.86
N GLU A 411 -9.39 -19.73 -10.85
CA GLU A 411 -10.43 -19.73 -11.90
C GLU A 411 -10.45 -21.04 -12.68
N ASN A 412 -9.28 -21.51 -13.11
CA ASN A 412 -9.14 -22.76 -13.81
C ASN A 412 -9.56 -23.96 -12.95
N ALA A 413 -9.18 -23.95 -11.67
CA ALA A 413 -9.58 -24.98 -10.70
C ALA A 413 -11.09 -24.98 -10.46
N LEU A 414 -11.72 -23.82 -10.24
CA LEU A 414 -13.17 -23.67 -10.05
C LEU A 414 -13.96 -24.25 -11.23
N SER A 415 -13.50 -24.02 -12.46
CA SER A 415 -14.15 -24.53 -13.68
C SER A 415 -14.20 -26.06 -13.78
N ARG A 416 -13.38 -26.76 -12.99
CA ARG A 416 -13.20 -28.22 -12.99
C ARG A 416 -13.50 -28.87 -11.64
N LEU A 417 -13.87 -28.05 -10.65
CA LEU A 417 -14.09 -28.51 -9.30
C LEU A 417 -15.32 -29.42 -9.25
N ALA A 418 -15.19 -30.55 -8.59
CA ALA A 418 -16.30 -31.43 -8.30
C ALA A 418 -17.34 -30.69 -7.44
N PRO A 419 -18.63 -31.04 -7.52
CA PRO A 419 -19.61 -30.54 -6.58
C PRO A 419 -19.17 -30.80 -5.13
N GLY A 420 -19.05 -29.73 -4.35
CA GLY A 420 -18.59 -29.80 -2.97
C GLY A 420 -17.07 -29.87 -2.79
N GLY A 421 -16.28 -29.73 -3.87
CA GLY A 421 -14.82 -29.58 -3.76
C GLY A 421 -14.41 -28.21 -3.21
N ALA A 422 -13.15 -28.10 -2.83
CA ALA A 422 -12.57 -26.89 -2.23
C ALA A 422 -11.21 -26.54 -2.86
N ILE A 423 -10.83 -25.27 -2.74
CA ILE A 423 -9.50 -24.79 -3.15
C ILE A 423 -8.83 -24.15 -1.93
N VAL A 424 -7.56 -24.45 -1.71
CA VAL A 424 -6.71 -23.84 -0.70
C VAL A 424 -5.64 -23.01 -1.41
N MET A 425 -5.35 -21.81 -0.92
CA MET A 425 -4.25 -20.98 -1.41
C MET A 425 -3.28 -20.70 -0.26
N HIS A 426 -1.98 -20.69 -0.54
CA HIS A 426 -0.95 -20.37 0.44
C HIS A 426 -0.41 -18.93 0.25
N ASP A 427 0.42 -18.45 1.17
CA ASP A 427 1.10 -17.15 1.08
C ASP A 427 0.16 -15.93 0.95
N CYS A 428 -1.02 -16.00 1.58
CA CYS A 428 -2.09 -15.02 1.43
C CYS A 428 -2.04 -13.83 2.42
N ASN A 429 -1.18 -13.85 3.46
CA ASN A 429 -1.07 -12.83 4.50
C ASN A 429 0.40 -12.47 4.80
N PRO A 430 1.05 -11.61 3.99
CA PRO A 430 2.45 -11.21 4.22
C PRO A 430 2.67 -10.49 5.56
N ASN A 431 3.83 -10.69 6.20
CA ASN A 431 4.24 -9.94 7.39
C ASN A 431 4.73 -8.53 7.06
N SER A 432 5.29 -8.31 5.85
CA SER A 432 5.97 -7.07 5.47
C SER A 432 5.83 -6.75 3.97
N GLU A 433 6.26 -5.55 3.59
CA GLU A 433 6.18 -5.08 2.20
C GLU A 433 7.09 -5.91 1.29
N SER A 434 8.34 -6.19 1.71
CA SER A 434 9.28 -6.98 0.90
C SER A 434 8.80 -8.40 0.64
N GLN A 435 8.11 -9.04 1.59
CA GLN A 435 7.48 -10.34 1.34
C GLN A 435 6.37 -10.24 0.30
N ALA A 436 5.62 -9.14 0.31
CA ALA A 436 4.45 -8.88 -0.54
C ALA A 436 4.80 -8.41 -1.97
N ARG A 437 6.08 -8.19 -2.29
CA ARG A 437 6.50 -7.65 -3.61
C ARG A 437 6.22 -8.66 -4.73
N ALA A 438 5.82 -8.16 -5.90
CA ALA A 438 5.51 -9.02 -7.04
C ALA A 438 6.72 -9.80 -7.60
N SER A 439 7.94 -9.34 -7.34
CA SER A 439 9.17 -10.05 -7.70
C SER A 439 9.91 -10.44 -6.44
N ASN A 440 10.43 -11.67 -6.41
CA ASN A 440 11.25 -12.15 -5.32
C ASN A 440 12.47 -11.22 -5.14
N PRO A 441 12.58 -10.50 -4.02
CA PRO A 441 13.64 -9.51 -3.82
C PRO A 441 15.02 -10.14 -3.58
N GLY A 442 15.15 -11.47 -3.61
CA GLY A 442 16.40 -12.18 -3.32
C GLY A 442 16.67 -12.31 -1.82
N SER A 443 17.94 -12.36 -1.43
CA SER A 443 18.46 -12.81 -0.13
C SER A 443 18.01 -12.08 1.15
N TYR A 444 17.17 -11.05 1.06
CA TYR A 444 16.77 -10.24 2.21
C TYR A 444 15.39 -10.58 2.79
N ALA A 445 14.49 -11.21 2.03
CA ALA A 445 13.21 -11.68 2.55
C ALA A 445 13.34 -13.16 2.93
N PHE A 446 13.23 -13.48 4.23
CA PHE A 446 13.36 -14.86 4.73
C PHE A 446 12.30 -15.79 4.12
N HIS A 447 11.10 -15.26 3.84
CA HIS A 447 10.05 -15.93 3.08
C HIS A 447 9.36 -14.93 2.16
N TRP A 448 9.39 -15.17 0.86
CA TRP A 448 8.68 -14.36 -0.14
C TRP A 448 7.29 -14.96 -0.35
N THR A 449 6.23 -14.16 -0.21
CA THR A 449 4.82 -14.58 -0.38
C THR A 449 4.21 -14.02 -1.67
N GLY A 450 4.94 -13.11 -2.33
CA GLY A 450 4.47 -12.40 -3.50
C GLY A 450 3.21 -11.57 -3.27
N SER A 451 2.46 -11.35 -4.35
CA SER A 451 1.26 -10.48 -4.34
C SER A 451 -0.06 -11.26 -4.19
N VAL A 452 -0.01 -12.52 -3.74
CA VAL A 452 -1.16 -13.45 -3.68
C VAL A 452 -2.34 -12.87 -2.89
N PHE A 453 -2.08 -12.07 -1.85
CA PHE A 453 -3.15 -11.40 -1.09
C PHE A 453 -4.14 -10.65 -1.99
N ARG A 454 -3.68 -10.03 -3.10
CA ARG A 454 -4.55 -9.32 -4.06
C ARG A 454 -5.50 -10.26 -4.79
N ALA A 455 -5.06 -11.48 -5.10
CA ALA A 455 -5.92 -12.51 -5.67
C ALA A 455 -7.05 -12.89 -4.70
N VAL A 456 -6.74 -13.02 -3.41
CA VAL A 456 -7.75 -13.26 -2.37
C VAL A 456 -8.74 -12.10 -2.27
N VAL A 457 -8.27 -10.84 -2.31
CA VAL A 457 -9.15 -9.66 -2.33
C VAL A 457 -10.07 -9.68 -3.56
N ALA A 458 -9.55 -10.04 -4.74
CA ALA A 458 -10.34 -10.17 -5.95
C ALA A 458 -11.38 -11.29 -5.84
N LEU A 459 -11.02 -12.45 -5.28
CA LEU A 459 -11.95 -13.57 -5.08
C LEU A 459 -13.05 -13.23 -4.07
N ARG A 460 -12.73 -12.50 -2.99
CA ARG A 460 -13.75 -12.08 -2.01
C ARG A 460 -14.83 -11.17 -2.56
N GLN A 461 -14.55 -10.44 -3.64
CA GLN A 461 -15.54 -9.61 -4.32
C GLN A 461 -16.63 -10.41 -5.04
N ARG A 462 -16.37 -11.68 -5.34
CA ARG A 462 -17.34 -12.54 -6.00
C ARG A 462 -18.46 -12.97 -5.05
N GLU A 463 -19.62 -13.23 -5.65
CA GLU A 463 -20.79 -13.71 -4.93
C GLU A 463 -20.92 -15.23 -4.98
N ASP A 464 -20.31 -15.89 -5.98
CA ASP A 464 -20.40 -17.33 -6.23
C ASP A 464 -19.35 -18.17 -5.48
N VAL A 465 -18.42 -17.52 -4.79
CA VAL A 465 -17.45 -18.15 -3.89
C VAL A 465 -17.43 -17.46 -2.53
N ASP A 466 -17.13 -18.25 -1.51
CA ASP A 466 -16.92 -17.78 -0.15
C ASP A 466 -15.47 -18.03 0.25
N VAL A 467 -14.81 -17.00 0.79
CA VAL A 467 -13.37 -17.03 1.04
C VAL A 467 -13.06 -16.50 2.44
N ALA A 468 -12.21 -17.23 3.15
CA ALA A 468 -11.63 -16.85 4.43
C ALA A 468 -10.14 -17.23 4.44
N VAL A 469 -9.34 -16.52 5.24
CA VAL A 469 -7.90 -16.78 5.37
C VAL A 469 -7.56 -17.10 6.81
N GLY A 470 -6.87 -18.22 7.01
CA GLY A 470 -6.26 -18.59 8.28
C GLY A 470 -5.02 -17.74 8.58
N ASP A 471 -4.95 -17.19 9.79
CA ASP A 471 -3.85 -16.39 10.30
C ASP A 471 -2.73 -17.24 10.89
N PHE A 472 -2.21 -18.13 10.04
CA PHE A 472 -1.11 -19.05 10.32
C PHE A 472 -0.43 -19.38 9.00
N ASP A 473 0.82 -19.87 9.05
CA ASP A 473 1.55 -20.35 7.87
C ASP A 473 1.52 -19.35 6.69
N PHE A 474 1.90 -18.09 6.93
CA PHE A 474 1.90 -17.01 5.91
C PHE A 474 0.55 -16.71 5.24
N GLY A 475 -0.55 -17.18 5.82
CA GLY A 475 -1.90 -16.99 5.32
C GLY A 475 -2.37 -18.14 4.46
N VAL A 476 -3.29 -18.94 4.98
CA VAL A 476 -3.90 -20.08 4.27
C VAL A 476 -5.34 -19.73 3.90
N ALA A 477 -5.60 -19.38 2.64
CA ALA A 477 -6.95 -19.10 2.17
C ALA A 477 -7.71 -20.40 1.85
N VAL A 478 -8.99 -20.44 2.18
CA VAL A 478 -9.93 -21.49 1.72
C VAL A 478 -11.00 -20.83 0.87
N VAL A 479 -11.21 -21.36 -0.33
CA VAL A 479 -12.20 -20.91 -1.31
C VAL A 479 -13.22 -22.04 -1.50
N LEU A 480 -14.48 -21.73 -1.17
CA LEU A 480 -15.61 -22.66 -1.29
C LEU A 480 -16.61 -22.17 -2.36
N PRO A 481 -17.05 -23.00 -3.32
CA PRO A 481 -18.10 -22.66 -4.29
C PRO A 481 -19.49 -22.62 -3.62
N ARG A 482 -19.74 -21.51 -2.92
CA ARG A 482 -21.00 -21.19 -2.25
C ARG A 482 -21.15 -19.67 -2.17
N THR A 483 -22.36 -19.22 -1.89
CA THR A 483 -22.62 -17.79 -1.69
C THR A 483 -21.75 -17.24 -0.57
N ARG A 484 -21.10 -16.10 -0.84
CA ARG A 484 -20.30 -15.38 0.15
C ARG A 484 -21.11 -15.13 1.43
N SER A 485 -20.55 -15.53 2.58
CA SER A 485 -21.17 -15.38 3.89
C SER A 485 -20.74 -14.11 4.63
N SER A 486 -19.54 -13.60 4.32
CA SER A 486 -18.97 -12.40 4.95
C SER A 486 -19.30 -11.13 4.18
N ALA A 487 -19.39 -10.01 4.90
CA ALA A 487 -19.54 -8.69 4.30
C ALA A 487 -18.26 -8.28 3.55
N LEU A 488 -18.44 -7.53 2.44
CA LEU A 488 -17.31 -6.91 1.75
C LEU A 488 -16.70 -5.78 2.58
N PRO A 489 -15.41 -5.50 2.36
CA PRO A 489 -14.78 -4.34 2.96
C PRO A 489 -15.52 -3.04 2.60
N ARG A 490 -15.59 -2.09 3.54
CA ARG A 490 -16.21 -0.76 3.30
C ARG A 490 -15.17 0.38 3.33
N PRO A 491 -15.18 1.30 2.35
CA PRO A 491 -16.02 1.31 1.15
C PRO A 491 -15.71 0.14 0.20
N PRO A 492 -16.66 -0.24 -0.68
CA PRO A 492 -16.43 -1.27 -1.70
C PRO A 492 -15.19 -0.92 -2.53
N LEU A 493 -14.37 -1.92 -2.81
CA LEU A 493 -13.15 -1.76 -3.59
C LEU A 493 -13.47 -1.90 -5.09
N GLY A 494 -12.97 -0.99 -5.91
CA GLY A 494 -12.97 -1.13 -7.36
C GLY A 494 -11.88 -2.09 -7.84
N GLN A 495 -12.06 -2.64 -9.05
CA GLN A 495 -11.10 -3.57 -9.65
C GLN A 495 -9.68 -3.00 -9.69
N HIS A 496 -9.51 -1.74 -10.07
CA HIS A 496 -8.20 -1.09 -10.11
C HIS A 496 -7.55 -0.98 -8.71
N GLU A 497 -8.35 -0.71 -7.67
CA GLU A 497 -7.85 -0.62 -6.29
C GLU A 497 -7.37 -1.99 -5.80
N VAL A 498 -8.05 -3.06 -6.20
CA VAL A 498 -7.69 -4.43 -5.81
C VAL A 498 -6.38 -4.89 -6.43
N TRP A 499 -6.20 -4.74 -7.75
CA TRP A 499 -4.98 -5.20 -8.43
C TRP A 499 -3.76 -4.33 -8.15
N ASN A 500 -3.96 -3.07 -7.76
CA ASN A 500 -2.89 -2.15 -7.41
C ASN A 500 -2.73 -1.90 -5.90
N MET A 501 -3.41 -2.69 -5.05
CA MET A 501 -3.38 -2.51 -3.60
C MET A 501 -1.95 -2.59 -3.06
N THR A 502 -1.50 -1.54 -2.38
CA THR A 502 -0.17 -1.53 -1.73
C THR A 502 -0.18 -2.44 -0.51
N TYR A 503 1.01 -2.85 -0.05
CA TYR A 503 1.10 -3.62 1.20
C TYR A 503 0.58 -2.80 2.39
N GLU A 504 0.82 -1.49 2.40
CA GLU A 504 0.36 -0.57 3.44
C GLU A 504 -1.17 -0.54 3.50
N ASP A 505 -1.83 -0.33 2.36
CA ASP A 505 -3.29 -0.32 2.26
C ASP A 505 -3.90 -1.65 2.73
N PHE A 506 -3.28 -2.76 2.32
CA PHE A 506 -3.63 -4.09 2.77
C PHE A 506 -3.44 -4.25 4.30
N ALA A 507 -2.27 -3.88 4.81
CA ALA A 507 -1.87 -4.12 6.19
C ALA A 507 -2.81 -3.44 7.19
N MET A 508 -3.27 -2.22 6.87
CA MET A 508 -4.21 -1.45 7.70
C MET A 508 -5.56 -2.14 7.90
N ARG A 509 -6.00 -2.92 6.91
CA ARG A 509 -7.35 -3.53 6.88
C ARG A 509 -7.32 -5.04 6.71
N ARG A 510 -6.16 -5.69 6.89
CA ARG A 510 -5.95 -7.11 6.55
C ARG A 510 -7.01 -8.04 7.13
N ARG A 511 -7.47 -7.77 8.36
CA ARG A 511 -8.52 -8.59 9.01
C ARG A 511 -9.84 -8.51 8.26
N GLU A 512 -10.26 -7.32 7.89
CA GLU A 512 -11.47 -7.07 7.10
C GLU A 512 -11.30 -7.57 5.66
N ILE A 513 -10.18 -7.25 5.02
CA ILE A 513 -9.90 -7.54 3.60
C ILE A 513 -9.74 -9.03 3.34
N LEU A 514 -9.15 -9.79 4.25
CA LEU A 514 -8.95 -11.24 4.08
C LEU A 514 -10.07 -12.08 4.69
N ASN A 515 -11.00 -11.50 5.47
CA ASN A 515 -11.84 -12.28 6.37
C ASN A 515 -10.94 -13.20 7.23
N LEU A 516 -9.96 -12.56 7.89
CA LEU A 516 -8.85 -13.23 8.56
C LEU A 516 -9.33 -13.87 9.87
N MET A 517 -9.02 -15.15 10.05
CA MET A 517 -9.49 -16.01 11.12
C MET A 517 -8.33 -16.75 11.78
N ASP A 518 -8.44 -17.08 13.05
CA ASP A 518 -7.60 -18.14 13.61
C ASP A 518 -8.02 -19.53 13.07
N PHE A 519 -7.30 -20.59 13.46
CA PHE A 519 -7.58 -21.94 12.96
C PHE A 519 -8.96 -22.47 13.33
N GLU A 520 -9.38 -22.25 14.58
CA GLU A 520 -10.68 -22.75 15.08
C GLU A 520 -11.84 -21.98 14.43
N GLU A 521 -11.69 -20.66 14.27
CA GLU A 521 -12.61 -19.81 13.53
C GLU A 521 -12.74 -20.29 12.07
N LEU A 522 -11.62 -20.59 11.40
CA LEU A 522 -11.60 -21.06 10.02
C LEU A 522 -12.30 -22.42 9.88
N VAL A 523 -12.00 -23.38 10.77
CA VAL A 523 -12.65 -24.70 10.80
C VAL A 523 -14.16 -24.55 11.05
N GLY A 524 -14.55 -23.70 11.99
CA GLY A 524 -15.95 -23.39 12.26
C GLY A 524 -16.64 -22.80 11.02
N TRP A 525 -15.99 -21.87 10.32
CA TRP A 525 -16.50 -21.23 9.10
C TRP A 525 -16.63 -22.22 7.92
N ILE A 526 -15.68 -23.15 7.76
CA ILE A 526 -15.77 -24.26 6.79
C ILE A 526 -17.02 -25.11 7.08
N GLY A 527 -17.30 -25.37 8.36
CA GLY A 527 -18.43 -26.18 8.82
C GLY A 527 -19.82 -25.56 8.62
N GLN A 528 -19.92 -24.25 8.39
CA GLN A 528 -21.21 -23.56 8.22
C GLN A 528 -21.96 -24.10 6.99
N ALA A 529 -23.23 -24.46 7.18
CA ALA A 529 -24.07 -24.97 6.10
C ALA A 529 -24.32 -23.90 5.04
N LYS A 530 -24.52 -24.32 3.77
CA LYS A 530 -25.05 -23.45 2.71
C LYS A 530 -26.38 -22.88 3.22
N THR A 531 -26.42 -21.60 3.58
CA THR A 531 -27.69 -20.88 3.76
C THR A 531 -28.35 -20.80 2.39
N VAL A 532 -29.13 -21.83 2.05
CA VAL A 532 -30.07 -21.77 0.94
C VAL A 532 -31.06 -20.68 1.33
N GLY A 533 -31.01 -19.54 0.62
CA GLY A 533 -31.96 -18.46 0.79
C GLY A 533 -33.37 -19.04 0.72
N ARG A 534 -34.10 -19.00 1.83
CA ARG A 534 -35.56 -19.12 1.79
C ARG A 534 -36.03 -17.86 1.06
N ASN A 535 -36.29 -18.00 -0.24
CA ASN A 535 -37.24 -17.12 -0.91
C ASN A 535 -38.58 -17.33 -0.20
N THR A 536 -38.93 -16.41 0.68
CA THR A 536 -40.31 -16.21 1.11
C THR A 536 -41.12 -15.83 -0.13
N MET A 537 -42.05 -16.71 -0.50
CA MET A 537 -43.18 -16.41 -1.39
C MET A 537 -44.04 -15.30 -0.83
#